data_AF-A0AAN8Z0I8-F1
#
_entry.id   AF-A0AAN8Z0I8-F1
#
_cell.length_a   1.000
_cell.length_b   1.000
_cell.length_c   1.000
_cell.angle_alpha   90.00
_cell.angle_beta   90.00
_cell.angle_gamma   90.00
#
_symmetry.space_group_name_H-M   'P 1'
#
loop_
_entity.id
_entity.type
_entity.pdbx_description
1 polymer ?
#
loop_
_entity_poly.entity_id
_entity_poly.type
_entity_poly.pdbx_seq_one_letter_code
_entity_poly.pdbx_strand_id
1 'polypeptide(L)'
;MTRKRKATFRKRKAGLLKKNQEISTIYGVDANAIIYSPSDHEPEVWPSNGGVRDVVAKFKKLCEIDQSKQKMNQDSLLRQMIKMADEQLKKQRRVNREKELELSNLVQAVAWRKSS
;
A
#
# COMPACT_ATOMS: atom_id res chain seq x y z
N MET A 1 12.93 -0.42 -26.31
CA MET A 1 13.30 -0.30 -24.87
C MET A 1 14.78 0.05 -24.75
N THR A 2 15.16 1.14 -24.09
CA THR A 2 16.59 1.52 -23.94
C THR A 2 17.36 0.48 -23.12
N ARG A 3 18.69 0.39 -23.29
CA ARG A 3 19.56 -0.56 -22.56
C ARG A 3 19.42 -0.42 -21.03
N LYS A 4 19.40 0.83 -20.53
CA LYS A 4 19.15 1.14 -19.11
C LYS A 4 17.79 0.61 -18.65
N ARG A 5 16.72 0.84 -19.45
CA ARG A 5 15.36 0.37 -19.12
C ARG A 5 15.28 -1.17 -19.09
N LYS A 6 15.96 -1.87 -20.02
CA LYS A 6 16.03 -3.35 -20.03
C LYS A 6 16.72 -3.90 -18.77
N ALA A 7 17.85 -3.31 -18.36
CA ALA A 7 18.57 -3.73 -17.16
C ALA A 7 17.74 -3.53 -15.89
N THR A 8 17.10 -2.36 -15.75
CA THR A 8 16.21 -2.08 -14.61
C THR A 8 15.01 -3.01 -14.59
N PHE A 9 14.39 -3.30 -15.74
CA PHE A 9 13.27 -4.23 -15.84
C PHE A 9 13.65 -5.62 -15.31
N ARG A 10 14.77 -6.19 -15.79
CA ARG A 10 15.23 -7.52 -15.33
C ARG A 10 15.45 -7.56 -13.82
N LYS A 11 16.14 -6.55 -13.26
CA LYS A 11 16.39 -6.47 -11.81
C LYS A 11 15.10 -6.34 -11.00
N ARG A 12 14.20 -5.44 -11.41
CA ARG A 12 12.92 -5.22 -10.69
C ARG A 12 11.98 -6.41 -10.82
N LYS A 13 11.93 -7.06 -11.99
CA LYS A 13 11.14 -8.27 -12.21
C LYS A 13 11.57 -9.40 -11.27
N ALA A 14 12.86 -9.69 -11.21
CA ALA A 14 13.40 -10.70 -10.29
C ALA A 14 13.09 -10.36 -8.82
N GLY A 15 13.26 -9.09 -8.44
CA GLY A 15 12.91 -8.62 -7.09
C GLY A 15 11.42 -8.76 -6.76
N LEU A 16 10.54 -8.45 -7.71
CA LEU A 16 9.09 -8.57 -7.56
C LEU A 16 8.68 -10.03 -7.34
N LEU A 17 9.16 -10.95 -8.17
CA LEU A 17 8.85 -12.38 -8.04
C LEU A 17 9.36 -12.96 -6.71
N LYS A 18 10.57 -12.56 -6.29
CA LYS A 18 11.09 -12.95 -4.98
C LYS A 18 10.17 -12.48 -3.83
N LYS A 19 9.72 -11.23 -3.87
CA LYS A 19 8.80 -10.69 -2.87
C LYS A 19 7.45 -11.41 -2.90
N ASN A 20 6.97 -11.78 -4.08
CA ASN A 20 5.73 -12.53 -4.23
C ASN A 20 5.82 -13.92 -3.58
N GLN A 21 6.93 -14.63 -3.79
CA GLN A 21 7.22 -15.90 -3.09
C GLN A 21 7.29 -15.72 -1.57
N GLU A 22 8.02 -14.70 -1.10
CA GLU A 22 8.14 -14.42 0.35
C GLU A 22 6.75 -14.19 0.98
N ILE A 23 5.91 -13.35 0.38
CA ILE A 23 4.55 -13.07 0.87
C ILE A 23 3.69 -14.32 0.86
N SER A 24 3.70 -15.08 -0.25
CA SER A 24 2.94 -16.32 -0.36
C SER A 24 3.36 -17.33 0.72
N THR A 25 4.67 -17.44 0.99
CA THR A 25 5.22 -18.38 1.97
C THR A 25 4.92 -17.96 3.40
N ILE A 26 5.14 -16.68 3.74
CA ILE A 26 5.01 -16.19 5.13
C ILE A 26 3.55 -16.15 5.56
N TYR A 27 2.66 -15.70 4.66
CA TYR A 27 1.26 -15.46 5.01
C TYR A 27 0.31 -16.55 4.52
N GLY A 28 0.80 -17.58 3.81
CA GLY A 28 -0.03 -18.66 3.28
C GLY A 28 -1.08 -18.18 2.27
N VAL A 29 -0.76 -17.12 1.51
CA VAL A 29 -1.67 -16.53 0.53
C VAL A 29 -1.33 -16.97 -0.89
N ASP A 30 -2.37 -17.15 -1.72
CA ASP A 30 -2.25 -17.47 -3.14
C ASP A 30 -1.85 -16.23 -3.96
N ALA A 31 -0.59 -15.79 -3.79
CA ALA A 31 -0.05 -14.68 -4.57
C ALA A 31 0.28 -15.14 -5.99
N ASN A 32 -0.08 -14.34 -6.99
CA ASN A 32 0.09 -14.67 -8.41
C ASN A 32 0.53 -13.42 -9.17
N ALA A 33 1.35 -13.58 -10.21
CA ALA A 33 1.86 -12.46 -11.00
C ALA A 33 1.81 -12.75 -12.50
N ILE A 34 1.41 -11.74 -13.28
CA ILE A 34 1.49 -11.71 -14.74
C ILE A 34 2.30 -10.48 -15.13
N ILE A 35 3.42 -10.68 -15.83
CA ILE A 35 4.35 -9.60 -16.16
C ILE A 35 4.53 -9.54 -17.67
N TYR A 36 4.01 -8.46 -18.26
CA TYR A 36 4.18 -8.18 -19.68
C TYR A 36 5.46 -7.39 -19.92
N SER A 37 6.21 -7.82 -20.94
CA SER A 37 7.44 -7.17 -21.39
C SER A 37 7.29 -6.84 -22.86
N PRO A 38 7.58 -5.60 -23.30
CA PRO A 38 7.57 -5.27 -24.73
C PRO A 38 8.65 -6.00 -25.55
N SER A 39 9.52 -6.78 -24.91
CA SER A 39 10.58 -7.54 -25.58
C SER A 39 10.29 -9.04 -25.65
N ASP A 40 9.22 -9.50 -24.98
CA ASP A 40 8.89 -10.92 -24.88
C ASP A 40 7.56 -11.16 -25.61
N HIS A 41 7.43 -12.28 -26.33
CA HIS A 41 6.20 -12.61 -27.06
C HIS A 41 5.05 -13.02 -26.13
N GLU A 42 5.39 -13.65 -25.01
CA GLU A 42 4.44 -14.09 -24.00
C GLU A 42 4.73 -13.41 -22.66
N PRO A 43 3.70 -13.18 -21.82
CA PRO A 43 3.92 -12.71 -20.47
C PRO A 43 4.63 -13.76 -19.62
N GLU A 44 5.45 -13.31 -18.69
CA GLU A 44 5.93 -14.19 -17.63
C GLU A 44 4.83 -14.36 -16.59
N VAL A 45 4.51 -15.62 -16.29
CA VAL A 45 3.44 -15.99 -15.37
C VAL A 45 4.04 -16.77 -14.20
N TRP A 46 3.65 -16.39 -12.99
CA TRP A 46 4.13 -16.99 -11.76
C TRP A 46 2.98 -17.24 -10.77
N PRO A 47 2.95 -18.38 -10.06
CA PRO A 47 3.92 -19.49 -10.09
C PRO A 47 3.66 -20.47 -11.24
N SER A 48 2.43 -20.52 -11.76
CA SER A 48 2.06 -21.35 -12.91
C SER A 48 0.88 -20.75 -13.68
N ASN A 49 0.75 -21.12 -14.95
CA ASN A 49 -0.39 -20.73 -15.78
C ASN A 49 -1.73 -21.22 -15.23
N GLY A 50 -1.77 -22.36 -14.55
CA GLY A 50 -2.97 -22.91 -13.92
C GLY A 50 -3.45 -22.05 -12.76
N GLY A 51 -2.57 -21.78 -11.79
CA GLY A 51 -2.91 -20.99 -10.59
C GLY A 51 -3.40 -19.58 -10.94
N VAL A 52 -2.73 -18.92 -11.89
CA VAL A 52 -3.15 -17.60 -12.37
C VAL A 52 -4.53 -17.66 -13.04
N ARG A 53 -4.78 -18.67 -13.89
CA ARG A 53 -6.07 -18.84 -14.56
C ARG A 53 -7.20 -19.02 -13.56
N ASP A 54 -6.98 -19.80 -12.52
CA ASP A 54 -7.99 -20.06 -11.49
C ASP A 54 -8.31 -18.80 -10.69
N VAL A 55 -7.29 -18.03 -10.29
CA VAL A 55 -7.47 -16.75 -9.59
C VAL A 55 -8.22 -15.74 -10.47
N VAL A 56 -7.84 -15.61 -11.74
CA VAL A 56 -8.52 -14.73 -12.70
C VAL A 56 -9.98 -15.17 -12.91
N ALA A 57 -10.24 -16.47 -13.01
CA ALA A 57 -11.59 -17.00 -13.17
C ALA A 57 -12.45 -16.75 -11.93
N LYS A 58 -11.91 -16.98 -10.72
CA LYS A 58 -12.58 -16.64 -9.45
C LYS A 58 -12.90 -15.15 -9.37
N PHE A 59 -11.95 -14.30 -9.72
CA PHE A 59 -12.14 -12.84 -9.72
C PHE A 59 -13.26 -12.41 -10.69
N LYS A 60 -13.28 -12.96 -11.91
CA LYS A 60 -14.32 -12.65 -12.92
C LYS A 60 -15.73 -13.10 -12.53
N LYS A 61 -15.86 -14.04 -11.59
CA LYS A 61 -17.17 -14.49 -11.07
C LYS A 61 -17.75 -13.53 -10.02
N LEU A 62 -16.96 -12.60 -9.49
CA LEU A 62 -17.44 -11.60 -8.54
C LEU A 62 -18.29 -10.53 -9.24
N CYS A 63 -19.23 -9.92 -8.51
CA CYS A 63 -19.97 -8.77 -9.01
C CYS A 63 -19.05 -7.57 -9.24
N GLU A 64 -19.47 -6.60 -10.06
CA GLU A 64 -18.64 -5.43 -10.41
C GLU A 64 -18.19 -4.63 -9.19
N ILE A 65 -19.07 -4.49 -8.19
CA ILE A 65 -18.79 -3.78 -6.94
C ILE A 65 -17.63 -4.45 -6.20
N ASP A 66 -17.66 -5.77 -6.07
CA ASP A 66 -16.63 -6.52 -5.34
C ASP A 66 -15.32 -6.63 -6.13
N GLN A 67 -15.40 -6.74 -7.46
CA GLN A 67 -14.24 -6.63 -8.33
C GLN A 67 -13.54 -5.27 -8.16
N SER A 68 -14.31 -4.18 -8.09
CA SER A 68 -13.79 -2.82 -7.93
C SER A 68 -13.08 -2.64 -6.60
N LYS A 69 -13.63 -3.19 -5.51
CA LYS A 69 -12.99 -3.16 -4.18
C LYS A 69 -11.66 -3.91 -4.13
N GLN A 70 -11.53 -4.99 -4.90
CA GLN A 70 -10.33 -5.82 -4.94
C GLN A 70 -9.28 -5.34 -5.94
N LYS A 71 -9.66 -4.47 -6.88
CA LYS A 71 -8.74 -3.87 -7.85
C LYS A 71 -8.03 -2.68 -7.21
N MET A 72 -6.70 -2.72 -7.23
CA MET A 72 -5.87 -1.58 -6.85
C MET A 72 -4.83 -1.32 -7.93
N ASN A 73 -4.57 -0.04 -8.20
CA ASN A 73 -3.46 0.42 -9.02
C ASN A 73 -2.59 1.40 -8.22
N GLN A 74 -1.43 1.76 -8.78
CA GLN A 74 -0.46 2.63 -8.10
C GLN A 74 -1.04 4.00 -7.72
N ASP A 75 -1.84 4.63 -8.58
CA ASP A 75 -2.44 5.94 -8.30
C ASP A 75 -3.46 5.84 -7.14
N SER A 76 -4.35 4.84 -7.18
CA SER A 76 -5.31 4.59 -6.11
C SER A 76 -4.65 4.29 -4.76
N LEU A 77 -3.54 3.53 -4.78
CA LEU A 77 -2.72 3.25 -3.59
C LEU A 77 -2.11 4.53 -3.02
N LEU A 78 -1.50 5.36 -3.85
CA LEU A 78 -0.89 6.60 -3.40
C LEU A 78 -1.94 7.56 -2.81
N ARG A 79 -3.11 7.68 -3.43
CA ARG A 79 -4.22 8.49 -2.89
C ARG A 79 -4.68 7.98 -1.52
N GLN A 80 -4.80 6.67 -1.36
CA GLN A 80 -5.16 6.08 -0.08
C GLN A 80 -4.10 6.36 0.99
N MET A 81 -2.81 6.22 0.65
CA MET A 81 -1.71 6.51 1.58
C MET A 81 -1.68 7.98 1.99
N ILE A 82 -1.90 8.92 1.06
CA ILE A 82 -2.01 10.35 1.34
C ILE A 82 -3.16 10.61 2.31
N LYS A 83 -4.33 10.04 2.03
CA LYS A 83 -5.50 10.17 2.91
C LYS A 83 -5.22 9.67 4.32
N MET A 84 -4.57 8.51 4.47
CA MET A 84 -4.19 7.96 5.78
C MET A 84 -3.19 8.89 6.51
N ALA A 85 -2.24 9.47 5.79
CA ALA A 85 -1.29 10.43 6.35
C ALA A 85 -2.01 11.71 6.83
N ASP A 86 -2.96 12.23 6.06
CA ASP A 86 -3.76 13.39 6.44
C ASP A 86 -4.63 13.14 7.68
N GLU A 87 -5.25 11.96 7.77
CA GLU A 87 -6.02 11.53 8.94
C GLU A 87 -5.15 11.46 10.20
N GLN A 88 -3.94 10.88 10.06
CA GLN A 88 -2.98 10.82 11.14
C GLN A 88 -2.51 12.22 11.57
N LEU A 89 -2.27 13.12 10.63
CA LEU A 89 -1.90 14.51 10.90
C LEU A 89 -3.01 15.25 11.64
N LYS A 90 -4.28 15.07 11.23
CA LYS A 90 -5.43 15.67 11.92
C LYS A 90 -5.54 15.18 13.36
N LYS A 91 -5.34 13.87 13.60
CA LYS A 91 -5.34 13.29 14.95
C LYS A 91 -4.23 13.89 15.81
N GLN A 92 -3.01 13.99 15.28
CA GLN A 92 -1.89 14.61 15.99
C GLN A 92 -2.14 16.09 16.32
N ARG A 93 -2.69 16.87 15.38
CA ARG A 93 -3.06 18.27 15.62
C ARG A 93 -4.09 18.42 16.73
N ARG A 94 -5.09 17.52 16.80
CA ARG A 94 -6.09 17.53 17.88
C ARG A 94 -5.44 17.29 19.23
N VAL A 95 -4.62 16.25 19.34
CA VAL A 95 -3.89 15.91 20.57
C VAL A 95 -2.96 17.04 21.01
N ASN A 96 -2.28 17.69 20.07
CA ASN A 96 -1.41 18.83 20.40
C ASN A 96 -2.22 20.02 20.96
N ARG A 97 -3.37 20.35 20.36
CA ARG A 97 -4.25 21.42 20.87
C ARG A 97 -4.77 21.13 22.28
N GLU A 98 -5.16 19.88 22.55
CA GLU A 98 -5.61 19.46 23.89
C GLU A 98 -4.49 19.67 24.92
N LYS A 99 -3.27 19.26 24.60
CA LYS A 99 -2.09 19.46 25.47
C LYS A 99 -1.73 20.93 25.65
N GLU A 100 -1.82 21.76 24.61
CA GLU A 100 -1.56 23.20 24.70
C GLU A 100 -2.55 23.90 25.65
N LEU A 101 -3.83 23.52 25.61
CA LEU A 101 -4.85 24.02 26.52
C LEU A 101 -4.59 23.59 27.97
N GLU A 102 -4.25 22.32 28.19
CA GLU A 102 -3.88 21.81 29.51
C GLU A 102 -2.68 22.55 30.08
N LEU A 103 -1.63 22.74 29.27
CA LEU A 103 -0.43 23.47 29.68
C LEU A 103 -0.75 24.94 30.01
N SER A 104 -1.61 25.58 29.22
CA SER A 104 -2.05 26.97 29.47
C SER A 104 -2.80 27.11 30.80
N ASN A 105 -3.74 26.20 31.07
CA ASN A 105 -4.49 26.17 32.33
C ASN A 105 -3.57 25.98 33.54
N LEU A 106 -2.58 25.09 33.43
CA LEU A 106 -1.59 24.87 34.49
C LEU A 106 -0.73 26.11 34.74
N VAL A 107 -0.27 26.79 33.68
CA VAL A 107 0.50 28.03 33.80
C VAL A 107 -0.31 29.11 34.51
N GLN A 108 -1.59 29.28 34.17
CA GLN A 108 -2.48 30.22 34.85
C GLN A 108 -2.66 29.86 36.33
N ALA A 109 -2.91 28.60 36.65
CA ALA A 109 -3.08 28.15 38.04
C ALA A 109 -1.83 28.41 38.90
N VAL A 110 -0.63 28.19 38.34
CA VAL A 110 0.64 28.49 39.03
C VAL A 110 0.82 29.99 39.23
N ALA A 111 0.47 30.82 38.24
CA ALA A 111 0.52 32.28 38.36
C ALA A 111 -0.41 32.79 39.47
N TRP A 112 -1.66 32.31 39.50
CA TRP A 112 -2.62 32.63 40.55
C TRP A 112 -2.11 32.28 41.96
N ARG A 113 -1.52 31.10 42.13
CA ARG A 113 -0.97 30.66 43.44
C ARG A 113 0.19 31.55 43.94
N LYS A 114 0.98 32.14 43.04
CA LYS A 114 2.09 33.04 43.43
C LYS A 114 1.62 34.46 43.77
N SER A 115 0.41 34.85 43.36
CA SER A 115 -0.15 36.18 43.57
C SER A 115 -1.15 36.26 44.73
N SER A 116 -1.46 35.12 45.37
CA SER A 116 -2.20 35.03 46.65
C SER A 116 -1.22 34.80 47.79
#